data_AF-A0A383CU91-F1
#
_entry.id   AF-A0A383CU91-F1
#
_cell.length_a   1.000
_cell.length_b   1.000
_cell.length_c   1.000
_cell.angle_alpha   90.00
_cell.angle_beta   90.00
_cell.angle_gamma   90.00
#
_symmetry.space_group_name_H-M   'P 1'
#
loop_
_entity.id
_entity.type
_entity.pdbx_description
1 polymer ?
#
loop_
_entity_poly.entity_id
_entity_poly.type
_entity_poly.pdbx_seq_one_letter_code
_entity_poly.pdbx_strand_id
1 'polypeptide(L)'
;MESDQTKAGHRLGVFIESLGISKKEFTRMTGLDYAHLHKITTGVNDPGFETCSKISEAYPELSLTWLITGEGEMKNISREERNDLQRVKSWRDENTTDTSAVLYLFKTEQQDNKSLISSLRHKGVFDEQVIKRLKGILLELFIERRELWSSLYEKYKNDYAATKAPEELTEEEILEDMHGSPE
;
A
#
# COMPACT_ATOMS: atom_id res chain seq x y z
N MET A 1 6.41 13.08 26.13
CA MET A 1 6.26 11.69 26.63
C MET A 1 6.52 10.78 25.45
N GLU A 2 7.79 10.59 25.08
CA GLU A 2 8.15 9.93 23.81
C GLU A 2 9.56 9.31 23.93
N SER A 3 9.81 8.56 25.02
CA SER A 3 11.12 7.93 25.25
C SER A 3 11.04 6.48 25.76
N ASP A 4 9.85 5.89 25.86
CA ASP A 4 9.71 4.56 26.48
C ASP A 4 9.89 3.38 25.51
N GLN A 5 9.84 3.60 24.19
CA GLN A 5 10.04 2.52 23.21
C GLN A 5 11.52 2.17 22.95
N THR A 6 12.47 2.93 23.50
CA THR A 6 13.90 2.76 23.20
C THR A 6 14.49 1.51 23.84
N LYS A 7 13.96 1.05 24.98
CA LYS A 7 14.51 -0.09 25.73
C LYS A 7 13.89 -1.42 25.30
N ALA A 8 14.74 -2.45 25.23
CA ALA A 8 14.34 -3.82 24.86
C ALA A 8 13.26 -4.40 25.80
N GLY A 9 13.29 -4.01 27.07
CA GLY A 9 12.28 -4.42 28.05
C GLY A 9 10.85 -3.97 27.72
N HIS A 10 10.67 -2.73 27.27
CA HIS A 10 9.35 -2.24 26.86
C HIS A 10 8.87 -2.94 25.58
N ARG A 11 9.77 -3.15 24.61
CA ARG A 11 9.46 -3.93 23.40
C ARG A 11 9.04 -5.37 23.71
N LEU A 12 9.68 -6.00 24.70
CA LEU A 12 9.24 -7.32 25.19
C LEU A 12 7.83 -7.25 25.78
N GLY A 13 7.50 -6.19 26.51
CA GLY A 13 6.15 -5.94 27.01
C GLY A 13 5.12 -5.88 25.88
N VAL A 14 5.39 -5.08 24.84
CA VAL A 14 4.54 -4.95 23.65
C VAL A 14 4.36 -6.30 22.95
N PHE A 15 5.42 -7.09 22.81
CA PHE A 15 5.32 -8.43 22.22
C PHE A 15 4.38 -9.34 23.03
N ILE A 16 4.53 -9.37 24.37
CA ILE A 16 3.67 -10.18 25.24
C ILE A 16 2.20 -9.77 25.10
N GLU A 17 1.92 -8.48 25.03
CA GLU A 17 0.57 -7.96 24.81
C GLU A 17 0.02 -8.38 23.44
N SER A 18 0.86 -8.37 22.39
CA SER A 18 0.47 -8.80 21.03
C SER A 18 0.06 -10.28 20.94
N LEU A 19 0.55 -11.11 21.86
CA LEU A 19 0.19 -12.52 21.96
C LEU A 19 -1.17 -12.75 22.66
N GLY A 20 -1.71 -11.73 23.33
CA GLY A 20 -2.96 -11.85 24.09
C GLY A 20 -2.85 -12.73 25.33
N ILE A 21 -1.64 -12.95 25.85
CA ILE A 21 -1.37 -13.79 27.02
C ILE A 21 -0.90 -12.96 28.22
N SER A 22 -1.05 -13.52 29.43
CA SER A 22 -0.54 -12.86 30.64
C SER A 22 0.98 -13.01 30.76
N LYS A 23 1.63 -12.08 31.48
CA LYS A 23 3.07 -12.19 31.82
C LYS A 23 3.41 -13.49 32.56
N LYS A 24 2.47 -14.00 33.37
CA LYS A 24 2.63 -15.28 34.09
C LYS A 24 2.64 -16.48 33.12
N GLU A 25 1.78 -16.43 32.12
CA GLU A 25 1.75 -17.45 31.06
C GLU A 25 3.05 -17.39 30.24
N PHE A 26 3.50 -16.19 29.88
CA PHE A 26 4.76 -16.00 29.17
C PHE A 26 5.96 -16.57 29.95
N THR A 27 6.04 -16.34 31.27
CA THR A 27 7.09 -16.95 32.11
C THR A 27 7.03 -18.47 32.15
N ARG A 28 5.82 -19.06 32.08
CA ARG A 28 5.65 -20.51 32.05
C ARG A 28 6.19 -21.11 30.75
N MET A 29 5.90 -20.46 29.62
CA MET A 29 6.34 -20.91 28.29
C MET A 29 7.86 -20.75 28.10
N THR A 30 8.44 -19.67 28.60
CA THR A 30 9.88 -19.37 28.45
C THR A 30 10.77 -19.96 29.55
N GLY A 31 10.19 -20.42 30.67
CA GLY A 31 10.97 -20.84 31.85
C GLY A 31 11.76 -19.69 32.51
N LEU A 32 11.28 -18.46 32.36
CA LEU A 32 11.82 -17.28 33.04
C LEU A 32 11.18 -17.08 34.41
N ASP A 33 11.94 -16.49 35.34
CA ASP A 33 11.39 -16.04 36.62
C ASP A 33 10.50 -14.80 36.43
N TYR A 34 9.37 -14.75 37.13
CA TYR A 34 8.40 -13.65 37.02
C TYR A 34 8.94 -12.32 37.55
N ALA A 35 9.69 -12.33 38.65
CA ALA A 35 10.28 -11.11 39.17
C ALA A 35 11.37 -10.58 38.21
N HIS A 36 12.12 -11.48 37.58
CA HIS A 36 13.08 -11.14 36.52
C HIS A 36 12.39 -10.52 35.29
N LEU A 37 11.34 -11.16 34.76
CA LEU A 37 10.56 -10.62 33.64
C LEU A 37 9.94 -9.26 33.99
N HIS A 38 9.45 -9.08 35.21
CA HIS A 38 8.87 -7.82 35.65
C HIS A 38 9.91 -6.69 35.64
N LYS A 39 11.12 -6.92 36.17
CA LYS A 39 12.22 -5.93 36.11
C LYS A 39 12.62 -5.59 34.67
N ILE A 40 12.60 -6.56 33.77
CA ILE A 40 12.87 -6.31 32.35
C ILE A 40 11.78 -5.44 31.74
N THR A 41 10.51 -5.85 31.85
CA THR A 41 9.39 -5.15 31.20
C THR A 41 9.09 -3.76 31.77
N THR A 42 9.59 -3.45 32.97
CA THR A 42 9.53 -2.11 33.59
C THR A 42 10.75 -1.24 33.27
N GLY A 43 11.67 -1.73 32.45
CA GLY A 43 12.85 -0.97 32.00
C GLY A 43 13.95 -0.80 33.06
N VAL A 44 13.86 -1.54 34.17
CA VAL A 44 14.88 -1.58 35.24
C VAL A 44 16.13 -2.33 34.75
N ASN A 45 15.92 -3.43 34.03
CA ASN A 45 16.98 -4.25 33.43
C ASN A 45 16.73 -4.46 31.93
N ASP A 46 17.80 -4.64 31.16
CA ASP A 46 17.70 -5.17 29.80
C ASP A 46 17.75 -6.71 29.80
N PRO A 47 17.10 -7.37 28.82
CA PRO A 47 17.20 -8.81 28.69
C PRO A 47 18.64 -9.21 28.34
N GLY A 48 19.25 -10.04 29.17
CA GLY A 48 20.56 -10.63 28.91
C GLY A 48 20.50 -11.82 27.93
N PHE A 49 21.66 -12.33 27.52
CA PHE A 49 21.77 -13.44 26.57
C PHE A 49 20.90 -14.65 26.93
N GLU A 50 20.99 -15.14 28.17
CA GLU A 50 20.17 -16.27 28.66
C GLU A 50 18.67 -16.03 28.52
N THR A 51 18.22 -14.78 28.74
CA THR A 51 16.82 -14.41 28.59
C THR A 51 16.42 -14.41 27.11
N CYS A 52 17.25 -13.84 26.24
CA CYS A 52 17.02 -13.85 24.80
C CYS A 52 16.99 -15.28 24.22
N SER A 53 17.88 -16.17 24.66
CA SER A 53 17.90 -17.57 24.23
C SER A 53 16.61 -18.30 24.57
N LYS A 54 16.17 -18.21 25.83
CA LYS A 54 14.91 -18.83 26.28
C LYS A 54 13.68 -18.29 25.54
N ILE A 55 13.66 -16.99 25.26
CA ILE A 55 12.58 -16.38 24.49
C ILE A 55 12.62 -16.88 23.04
N SER A 56 13.79 -16.92 22.41
CA SER A 56 13.95 -17.38 21.03
C SER A 56 13.59 -18.85 20.84
N GLU A 57 13.80 -19.69 21.84
CA GLU A 57 13.40 -21.10 21.82
C GLU A 57 11.88 -21.27 21.94
N ALA A 58 11.24 -20.50 22.84
CA ALA A 58 9.80 -20.58 23.07
C ALA A 58 8.96 -19.86 21.99
N TYR A 59 9.51 -18.78 21.41
CA TYR A 59 8.88 -17.92 20.43
C TYR A 59 9.82 -17.67 19.25
N PRO A 60 10.06 -18.67 18.39
CA PRO A 60 10.96 -18.55 17.23
C PRO A 60 10.49 -17.50 16.21
N GLU A 61 9.21 -17.13 16.25
CA GLU A 61 8.65 -16.07 15.45
C GLU A 61 9.07 -14.67 15.93
N LEU A 62 9.62 -14.50 17.13
CA LEU A 62 10.09 -13.18 17.59
C LEU A 62 11.44 -12.83 16.95
N SER A 63 11.55 -11.65 16.36
CA SER A 63 12.81 -11.08 15.90
C SER A 63 13.64 -10.58 17.09
N LEU A 64 14.73 -11.30 17.43
CA LEU A 64 15.67 -10.84 18.44
C LEU A 64 16.36 -9.54 18.04
N THR A 65 16.58 -9.31 16.74
CA THR A 65 17.12 -8.06 16.22
C THR A 65 16.19 -6.91 16.61
N TRP A 66 14.90 -7.02 16.30
CA TRP A 66 13.92 -6.01 16.69
C TRP A 66 13.83 -5.84 18.21
N LEU A 67 13.85 -6.94 18.97
CA LEU A 67 13.82 -6.87 20.42
C LEU A 67 15.00 -6.07 20.98
N ILE A 68 16.21 -6.30 20.47
CA ILE A 68 17.45 -5.70 21.01
C ILE A 68 17.68 -4.30 20.47
N THR A 69 17.59 -4.10 19.15
CA THR A 69 17.94 -2.82 18.50
C THR A 69 16.74 -1.90 18.31
N GLY A 70 15.53 -2.46 18.26
CA GLY A 70 14.31 -1.73 17.86
C GLY A 70 14.17 -1.58 16.34
N GLU A 71 15.07 -2.16 15.56
CA GLU A 71 15.05 -2.06 14.09
C GLU A 71 14.39 -3.30 13.46
N GLY A 72 13.66 -3.07 12.36
CA GLY A 72 12.96 -4.12 11.62
C GLY A 72 11.58 -4.45 12.19
N GLU A 73 11.08 -5.63 11.83
CA GLU A 73 9.75 -6.10 12.24
C GLU A 73 9.82 -6.93 13.52
N MET A 74 8.78 -6.82 14.36
CA MET A 74 8.67 -7.57 15.62
C MET A 74 8.69 -9.09 15.37
N LYS A 75 8.00 -9.56 14.34
CA LYS A 75 7.94 -10.99 14.01
C LYS A 75 8.80 -11.30 12.80
N ASN A 76 9.56 -12.39 12.90
CA ASN A 76 10.18 -13.04 11.76
C ASN A 76 9.07 -13.57 10.86
N ILE A 77 8.86 -12.92 9.72
CA ILE A 77 8.01 -13.49 8.67
C ILE A 77 8.69 -14.73 8.11
N SER A 78 7.91 -15.79 7.90
CA SER A 78 8.39 -17.00 7.25
C SER A 78 8.86 -16.70 5.82
N ARG A 79 9.67 -17.58 5.25
CA ARG A 79 10.08 -17.46 3.85
C ARG A 79 8.88 -17.56 2.92
N GLU A 80 7.86 -18.36 3.27
CA GLU A 80 6.61 -18.44 2.52
C GLU A 80 5.81 -17.13 2.61
N GLU A 81 5.65 -16.57 3.81
CA GLU A 81 4.93 -15.30 4.01
C GLU A 81 5.60 -14.14 3.26
N ARG A 82 6.94 -14.10 3.25
CA ARG A 82 7.70 -13.13 2.45
C ARG A 82 7.45 -13.31 0.95
N ASN A 83 7.42 -14.56 0.47
CA ASN A 83 7.15 -14.84 -0.94
C ASN A 83 5.70 -14.47 -1.31
N ASP A 84 4.74 -14.71 -0.43
CA ASP A 84 3.34 -14.35 -0.64
C ASP A 84 3.15 -12.83 -0.66
N LEU A 85 3.80 -12.10 0.26
CA LEU A 85 3.84 -10.63 0.23
C LEU A 85 4.47 -10.10 -1.06
N GLN A 86 5.53 -10.74 -1.55
CA GLN A 86 6.17 -10.37 -2.81
C GLN A 86 5.22 -10.61 -4.00
N ARG A 87 4.52 -11.75 -4.03
CA ARG A 87 3.52 -12.07 -5.06
C ARG A 87 2.37 -11.07 -5.06
N VAL A 88 1.85 -10.70 -3.89
CA VAL A 88 0.77 -9.72 -3.76
C VAL A 88 1.23 -8.34 -4.24
N LYS A 89 2.47 -7.94 -3.92
CA LYS A 89 3.05 -6.69 -4.44
C LYS A 89 3.19 -6.73 -5.96
N SER A 90 3.80 -7.78 -6.53
CA SER A 90 3.93 -7.92 -7.98
C SER A 90 2.58 -7.93 -8.69
N TRP A 91 1.60 -8.67 -8.18
CA TRP A 91 0.24 -8.64 -8.72
C TRP A 91 -0.36 -7.24 -8.65
N ARG A 92 -0.22 -6.54 -7.51
CA ARG A 92 -0.70 -5.17 -7.38
C ARG A 92 -0.02 -4.26 -8.39
N ASP A 93 1.30 -4.32 -8.54
CA ASP A 93 2.06 -3.43 -9.42
C ASP A 93 1.78 -3.73 -10.92
N GLU A 94 1.51 -5.00 -11.26
CA GLU A 94 1.03 -5.41 -12.59
C GLU A 94 -0.38 -4.90 -12.87
N ASN A 95 -1.25 -4.91 -11.86
CA ASN A 95 -2.69 -4.61 -11.97
C ASN A 95 -3.07 -3.21 -11.46
N THR A 96 -2.10 -2.39 -11.05
CA THR A 96 -2.37 -1.01 -10.64
C THR A 96 -2.71 -0.22 -11.89
N THR A 97 -3.93 0.33 -11.91
CA THR A 97 -4.28 1.35 -12.89
C THR A 97 -3.35 2.52 -12.69
N ASP A 98 -2.65 2.90 -13.75
CA ASP A 98 -1.77 4.05 -13.74
C ASP A 98 -2.55 5.29 -13.26
N THR A 99 -2.04 5.89 -12.20
CA THR A 99 -2.74 7.02 -11.56
C THR A 99 -2.72 8.26 -12.46
N SER A 100 -1.64 8.44 -13.23
CA SER A 100 -1.47 9.53 -14.19
C SER A 100 -2.48 9.39 -15.33
N ALA A 101 -2.66 8.17 -15.84
CA ALA A 101 -3.70 7.80 -16.80
C ALA A 101 -5.13 8.09 -16.31
N VAL A 102 -5.48 7.63 -15.10
CA VAL A 102 -6.81 7.88 -14.51
C VAL A 102 -7.05 9.37 -14.30
N LEU A 103 -6.03 10.09 -13.81
CA LEU A 103 -6.12 11.53 -13.57
C LEU A 103 -6.28 12.31 -14.88
N TYR A 104 -5.63 11.87 -15.95
CA TYR A 104 -5.81 12.43 -17.29
C TYR A 104 -7.24 12.27 -17.78
N LEU A 105 -7.78 11.03 -17.76
CA LEU A 105 -9.17 10.77 -18.17
C LEU A 105 -10.15 11.62 -17.36
N PHE A 106 -9.97 11.69 -16.04
CA PHE A 106 -10.78 12.53 -15.18
C PHE A 106 -10.70 14.02 -15.55
N LYS A 107 -9.50 14.56 -15.79
CA LYS A 107 -9.33 15.96 -16.23
C LYS A 107 -10.05 16.23 -17.55
N THR A 108 -9.95 15.32 -18.51
CA THR A 108 -10.60 15.41 -19.81
C THR A 108 -12.12 15.38 -19.67
N GLU A 109 -12.68 14.46 -18.88
CA GLU A 109 -14.13 14.39 -18.61
C GLU A 109 -14.68 15.67 -17.97
N GLN A 110 -13.89 16.29 -17.08
CA GLN A 110 -14.24 17.57 -16.46
C GLN A 110 -14.22 18.72 -17.47
N GLN A 111 -13.31 18.71 -18.44
CA GLN A 111 -13.28 19.69 -19.53
C GLN A 111 -14.48 19.50 -20.47
N ASP A 112 -14.80 18.26 -20.85
CA ASP A 112 -15.95 17.93 -21.70
C ASP A 112 -17.27 18.41 -21.06
N ASN A 113 -17.44 18.17 -19.76
CA ASN A 113 -18.59 18.69 -19.00
C ASN A 113 -18.69 20.22 -19.02
N LYS A 114 -17.56 20.92 -18.82
CA LYS A 114 -17.53 22.40 -18.90
C LYS A 114 -17.89 22.89 -20.29
N SER A 115 -17.36 22.26 -21.34
CA SER A 115 -17.63 22.57 -22.74
C SER A 115 -19.10 22.36 -23.10
N LEU A 116 -19.72 21.26 -22.65
CA LEU A 116 -21.14 21.00 -22.84
C LEU A 116 -21.99 22.09 -22.18
N ILE A 117 -21.74 22.40 -20.90
CA ILE A 117 -22.50 23.42 -20.16
C ILE A 117 -22.35 24.80 -20.81
N SER A 118 -21.13 25.17 -21.22
CA SER A 118 -20.87 26.44 -21.90
C SER A 118 -21.64 26.54 -23.22
N SER A 119 -21.61 25.46 -24.03
CA SER A 119 -22.32 25.39 -25.31
C SER A 119 -23.84 25.49 -25.16
N LEU A 120 -24.40 24.83 -24.15
CA LEU A 120 -25.83 24.89 -23.84
C LEU A 120 -26.27 26.31 -23.47
N ARG A 121 -25.50 26.98 -22.61
CA ARG A 121 -25.75 28.38 -22.23
C ARG A 121 -25.70 29.30 -23.44
N HIS A 122 -24.67 29.17 -24.29
CA HIS A 122 -24.53 30.01 -25.49
C HIS A 122 -25.68 29.81 -26.49
N LYS A 123 -26.19 28.57 -26.61
CA LYS A 123 -27.34 28.24 -27.45
C LYS A 123 -28.70 28.53 -26.79
N GLY A 124 -28.73 29.06 -25.57
CA GLY A 124 -29.97 29.36 -24.85
C GLY A 124 -30.79 28.13 -24.46
N VAL A 125 -30.15 26.96 -24.29
CA VAL A 125 -30.82 25.72 -23.88
C VAL A 125 -30.85 25.64 -22.36
N PHE A 126 -32.04 25.82 -21.78
CA PHE A 126 -32.27 25.79 -20.33
C PHE A 126 -33.22 24.68 -19.89
N ASP A 127 -33.79 23.93 -20.83
CA ASP A 127 -34.69 22.82 -20.53
C ASP A 127 -33.94 21.71 -19.76
N GLU A 128 -34.39 21.46 -18.54
CA GLU A 128 -33.73 20.52 -17.62
C GLU A 128 -33.77 19.08 -18.14
N GLN A 129 -34.83 18.69 -18.84
CA GLN A 129 -34.97 17.34 -19.39
C GLN A 129 -33.99 17.12 -20.55
N VAL A 130 -33.83 18.13 -21.42
CA VAL A 130 -32.83 18.11 -22.51
C VAL A 130 -31.41 18.08 -21.92
N ILE A 131 -31.12 18.93 -20.93
CA ILE A 131 -29.81 18.97 -20.28
C ILE A 131 -29.49 17.62 -19.63
N LYS A 132 -30.45 17.01 -18.92
CA LYS A 132 -30.28 15.70 -18.27
C LYS A 132 -29.99 14.61 -19.30
N ARG A 133 -30.71 14.60 -20.43
CA ARG A 133 -30.50 13.63 -21.51
C ARG A 133 -29.10 13.77 -22.12
N LEU A 134 -28.65 14.99 -22.38
CA LEU A 134 -27.32 15.24 -22.95
C LEU A 134 -26.18 14.87 -21.99
N LYS A 135 -26.35 15.15 -20.68
CA LYS A 135 -25.40 14.67 -19.67
C LYS A 135 -25.37 13.14 -19.57
N GLY A 136 -26.52 12.48 -19.73
CA GLY A 136 -26.60 11.02 -19.78
C GLY A 136 -25.80 10.44 -20.95
N ILE A 137 -26.00 10.97 -22.15
CA ILE A 137 -25.23 10.57 -23.35
C ILE A 137 -23.72 10.82 -23.13
N LEU A 138 -23.36 11.96 -22.55
CA LEU A 138 -21.95 12.27 -22.27
C LEU A 138 -21.33 11.27 -21.27
N LEU A 139 -22.10 10.83 -20.27
CA LEU A 139 -21.65 9.80 -19.34
C LEU A 139 -21.45 8.44 -20.02
N GLU A 140 -22.34 8.05 -20.93
CA GLU A 140 -22.18 6.82 -21.74
C GLU A 140 -20.88 6.88 -22.55
N LEU A 141 -20.61 8.01 -23.22
CA LEU A 141 -19.36 8.22 -23.96
C LEU A 141 -18.12 8.16 -23.07
N PHE A 142 -18.20 8.62 -21.81
CA PHE A 142 -17.09 8.50 -20.86
C PHE A 142 -16.84 7.04 -20.45
N ILE A 143 -17.91 6.24 -20.28
CA ILE A 143 -17.78 4.81 -19.97
C ILE A 143 -17.07 4.11 -21.14
N GLU A 144 -17.53 4.30 -22.36
CA GLU A 144 -16.92 3.71 -23.57
C GLU A 144 -15.45 4.13 -23.72
N ARG A 145 -15.15 5.42 -23.50
CA ARG A 145 -13.77 5.92 -23.55
C ARG A 145 -12.87 5.21 -22.54
N ARG A 146 -13.32 5.04 -21.29
CA ARG A 146 -12.53 4.36 -20.25
C ARG A 146 -12.29 2.88 -20.57
N GLU A 147 -13.28 2.19 -21.12
CA GLU A 147 -13.15 0.78 -21.54
C GLU A 147 -12.12 0.64 -22.67
N LEU A 148 -12.25 1.46 -23.71
CA LEU A 148 -11.30 1.48 -24.83
C LEU A 148 -9.89 1.85 -24.35
N TRP A 149 -9.77 2.88 -23.53
CA TRP A 149 -8.48 3.34 -23.02
C TRP A 149 -7.81 2.30 -22.15
N SER A 150 -8.57 1.56 -21.31
CA SER A 150 -8.04 0.44 -20.53
C SER A 150 -7.47 -0.65 -21.45
N SER A 151 -8.17 -1.01 -22.53
CA SER A 151 -7.68 -2.02 -23.48
C SER A 151 -6.45 -1.56 -24.28
N LEU A 152 -6.42 -0.29 -24.68
CA LEU A 152 -5.33 0.28 -25.48
C LEU A 152 -4.09 0.54 -24.64
N TYR A 153 -4.26 1.07 -23.42
CA TYR A 153 -3.18 1.30 -22.48
C TYR A 153 -2.53 -0.01 -22.06
N GLU A 154 -3.31 -1.05 -21.72
CA GLU A 154 -2.74 -2.36 -21.40
C GLU A 154 -2.01 -2.97 -22.60
N LYS A 155 -2.56 -2.84 -23.81
CA LYS A 155 -1.87 -3.28 -25.03
C LYS A 155 -0.56 -2.51 -25.24
N TYR A 156 -0.58 -1.18 -25.13
CA TYR A 156 0.60 -0.35 -25.33
C TYR A 156 1.64 -0.61 -24.25
N LYS A 157 1.27 -0.66 -22.97
CA LYS A 157 2.15 -1.03 -21.85
C LYS A 157 2.85 -2.38 -22.11
N ASN A 158 2.11 -3.39 -22.58
CA ASN A 158 2.65 -4.71 -22.88
C ASN A 158 3.56 -4.72 -24.13
N ASP A 159 3.15 -4.07 -25.22
CA ASP A 159 3.94 -3.98 -26.46
C ASP A 159 5.19 -3.10 -26.28
N TYR A 160 5.10 -2.05 -25.45
CA TYR A 160 6.18 -1.10 -25.14
C TYR A 160 7.22 -1.71 -24.20
N ALA A 161 6.77 -2.41 -23.13
CA ALA A 161 7.65 -3.18 -22.25
C ALA A 161 8.42 -4.28 -23.00
N ALA A 162 7.86 -4.78 -24.12
CA ALA A 162 8.52 -5.76 -24.98
C ALA A 162 9.56 -5.16 -25.96
N THR A 163 9.51 -3.84 -26.22
CA THR A 163 10.27 -3.21 -27.32
C THR A 163 11.29 -2.15 -26.89
N LYS A 164 11.17 -1.55 -25.70
CA LYS A 164 12.20 -0.68 -25.10
C LYS A 164 12.31 -0.93 -23.60
N ALA A 165 13.52 -0.80 -23.04
CA ALA A 165 13.77 -0.92 -21.60
C ALA A 165 12.93 0.14 -20.86
N PRO A 166 11.85 -0.25 -20.14
CA PRO A 166 10.90 0.71 -19.56
C PRO A 166 11.48 1.50 -18.38
N GLU A 167 12.72 1.24 -17.99
CA GLU A 167 13.43 1.93 -16.91
C GLU A 167 13.97 3.31 -17.31
N GLU A 168 13.87 3.70 -18.59
CA GLU A 168 14.54 4.90 -19.13
C GLU A 168 13.62 6.10 -19.39
N LEU A 169 12.29 5.98 -19.23
CA LEU A 169 11.32 7.05 -19.56
C LEU A 169 10.32 7.29 -18.43
N THR A 170 9.88 8.54 -18.27
CA THR A 170 8.87 8.91 -17.27
C THR A 170 7.47 8.61 -17.76
N GLU A 171 6.52 8.43 -16.83
CA GLU A 171 5.09 8.19 -17.14
C GLU A 171 4.49 9.29 -18.03
N GLU A 172 5.00 10.51 -17.93
CA GLU A 172 4.55 11.67 -18.71
C GLU A 172 4.93 11.53 -20.19
N GLU A 173 6.11 10.99 -20.48
CA GLU A 173 6.59 10.75 -21.85
C GLU A 173 5.78 9.66 -22.56
N ILE A 174 5.34 8.63 -21.82
CA ILE A 174 4.45 7.58 -22.35
C ILE A 174 3.09 8.15 -22.73
N LEU A 175 2.52 9.01 -21.87
CA LEU A 175 1.24 9.65 -22.13
C LEU A 175 1.30 10.64 -23.31
N GLU A 176 2.38 11.39 -23.45
CA GLU A 176 2.57 12.28 -24.60
C GLU A 176 2.69 11.50 -25.92
N ASP A 177 3.42 10.38 -25.97
CA ASP A 177 3.58 9.57 -27.18
C ASP A 177 2.25 8.90 -27.60
N MET A 178 1.44 8.43 -26.64
CA MET A 178 0.10 7.90 -26.91
C MET A 178 -0.87 8.93 -27.51
N HIS A 179 -0.64 10.22 -27.24
CA HIS A 179 -1.50 11.32 -27.69
C HIS A 179 -0.89 12.14 -28.83
N GLY A 180 0.40 11.96 -29.11
CA GLY A 180 1.20 12.63 -30.13
C GLY A 180 1.15 11.94 -31.48
N SER A 181 -0.04 11.77 -32.05
CA SER A 181 -0.14 11.60 -33.51
C SER A 181 -1.46 12.20 -34.01
N PRO A 182 -1.50 13.53 -34.23
CA PRO A 182 -2.54 14.12 -35.03
C PRO A 182 -2.23 13.87 -36.52
N GLU A 183 -2.97 12.96 -37.14
CA GLU A 183 -3.27 13.05 -38.58
C GLU A 183 -4.44 14.00 -38.82
#